data_AF-A0A7K3RPX3-F1
#
_entry.id   AF-A0A7K3RPX3-F1
#
_cell.length_a   1.000
_cell.length_b   1.000
_cell.length_c   1.000
_cell.angle_alpha   90.00
_cell.angle_beta   90.00
_cell.angle_gamma   90.00
#
_symmetry.space_group_name_H-M   'P 1'
#
loop_
_entity.id
_entity.type
_entity.pdbx_description
1 polymer ?
#
loop_
_entity_poly.entity_id
_entity_poly.type
_entity_poly.pdbx_seq_one_letter_code
_entity_poly.pdbx_strand_id
1 'polypeptide(L)'
;MARTKWLDKGFLLFFVGLGLLSAIAGIVLFSAVQENQANLGALENSGKAFLKALGSGEGDEACALMTRTARSELAAAQRKDTCPQAVEAFTGALSDAERDELAGSYASRFFPRNGSLGHVNVDDNPLQISELMLSEVDGKWLVAEWH
;
A
#
# COMPACT_ATOMS: atom_id res chain seq x y z
N MET A 1 -23.77 -56.72 34.62
CA MET A 1 -22.65 -56.50 33.68
C MET A 1 -22.65 -55.03 33.28
N ALA A 2 -21.85 -54.19 33.95
CA ALA A 2 -21.78 -52.75 33.68
C ALA A 2 -20.43 -52.43 33.03
N ARG A 3 -20.38 -52.47 31.70
CA ARG A 3 -19.25 -51.98 30.90
C ARG A 3 -19.72 -50.74 30.16
N THR A 4 -19.28 -49.55 30.59
CA THR A 4 -19.08 -48.32 29.77
C THR A 4 -19.03 -47.08 30.67
N LYS A 5 -17.90 -46.78 31.32
CA LYS A 5 -17.67 -45.44 31.92
C LYS A 5 -16.24 -44.90 31.80
N TRP A 6 -15.31 -45.69 31.27
CA TRP A 6 -13.89 -45.32 31.22
C TRP A 6 -13.43 -44.69 29.89
N LEU A 7 -14.26 -44.76 28.83
CA LEU A 7 -13.93 -44.19 27.51
C LEU A 7 -14.41 -42.73 27.34
N ASP A 8 -15.24 -42.19 28.24
CA ASP A 8 -15.84 -40.87 28.07
C ASP A 8 -14.88 -39.69 28.32
N LYS A 9 -14.03 -39.79 29.35
CA LYS A 9 -13.22 -38.64 29.78
C LYS A 9 -12.08 -38.31 28.82
N GLY A 10 -11.40 -39.32 28.28
CA GLY A 10 -10.32 -39.13 27.31
C GLY A 10 -10.83 -38.61 25.96
N PHE A 11 -12.01 -39.08 25.55
CA PHE A 11 -12.67 -38.62 24.32
C PHE A 11 -13.14 -37.18 24.44
N LEU A 12 -13.83 -36.80 25.53
CA LEU A 12 -14.25 -35.42 25.78
C LEU A 12 -13.08 -34.43 25.84
N LEU A 13 -11.96 -34.80 26.48
CA LEU A 13 -10.77 -33.96 26.54
C LEU A 13 -10.11 -33.78 25.16
N PHE A 14 -10.16 -34.80 24.31
CA PHE A 14 -9.64 -34.72 22.93
C PHE A 14 -10.47 -33.74 22.08
N PHE A 15 -11.80 -33.80 22.15
CA PHE A 15 -12.68 -32.88 21.41
C PHE A 15 -12.60 -31.44 21.93
N VAL A 16 -12.47 -31.24 23.26
CA VAL A 16 -12.27 -29.90 23.84
C VAL A 16 -10.90 -29.34 23.44
N GLY A 17 -9.84 -30.15 23.47
CA GLY A 17 -8.50 -29.74 23.04
C GLY A 17 -8.45 -29.40 21.54
N LEU A 18 -9.08 -30.22 20.70
CA LEU A 18 -9.17 -29.99 19.25
C LEU A 18 -10.01 -28.74 18.92
N GLY A 19 -11.11 -28.52 19.63
CA GLY A 19 -11.94 -27.32 19.50
C GLY A 19 -11.20 -26.04 19.90
N LEU A 20 -10.42 -26.09 20.99
CA LEU A 20 -9.60 -24.96 21.43
C LEU A 20 -8.49 -24.63 20.43
N LEU A 21 -7.79 -25.66 19.92
CA LEU A 21 -6.76 -25.50 18.88
C LEU A 21 -7.34 -24.90 17.60
N SER A 22 -8.52 -25.34 17.20
CA SER A 22 -9.22 -24.84 16.01
C SER A 22 -9.64 -23.37 16.18
N ALA A 23 -10.11 -22.99 17.38
CA ALA A 23 -10.47 -21.61 17.70
C ALA A 23 -9.24 -20.69 17.70
N ILE A 24 -8.11 -21.12 18.30
CA ILE A 24 -6.86 -20.37 18.30
C ILE A 24 -6.33 -20.20 16.88
N ALA A 25 -6.30 -21.27 16.08
CA ALA A 25 -5.89 -21.22 14.68
C ALA A 25 -6.78 -20.27 13.86
N GLY A 26 -8.09 -20.30 14.10
CA GLY A 26 -9.04 -19.36 13.51
C GLY A 26 -8.70 -17.91 13.83
N ILE A 27 -8.53 -17.56 15.11
CA ILE A 27 -8.21 -16.19 15.54
C ILE A 27 -6.91 -15.69 14.88
N VAL A 28 -5.86 -16.51 14.87
CA VAL A 28 -4.56 -16.16 14.26
C VAL A 28 -4.71 -15.89 12.75
N LEU A 29 -5.45 -16.75 12.04
CA LEU A 29 -5.72 -16.55 10.61
C LEU A 29 -6.54 -15.30 10.34
N PHE A 30 -7.59 -15.04 11.13
CA PHE A 30 -8.42 -13.84 10.99
C PHE A 30 -7.65 -12.55 11.26
N SER A 31 -6.77 -12.52 12.27
CA SER A 31 -5.92 -11.38 12.56
C SER A 31 -4.90 -11.13 11.44
N ALA A 32 -4.24 -12.17 10.95
CA ALA A 32 -3.30 -12.05 9.83
C ALA A 32 -3.97 -11.58 8.53
N VAL A 33 -5.21 -12.00 8.27
CA VAL A 33 -5.99 -11.52 7.12
C VAL A 33 -6.36 -10.05 7.27
N GLN A 34 -6.78 -9.60 8.46
CA GLN A 34 -7.11 -8.19 8.69
C GLN A 34 -5.89 -7.28 8.58
N GLU A 35 -4.76 -7.69 9.15
CA GLU A 35 -3.51 -6.93 9.09
C GLU A 35 -3.01 -6.79 7.65
N ASN A 36 -3.07 -7.89 6.87
CA ASN A 36 -2.76 -7.84 5.45
C ASN A 36 -3.74 -6.91 4.69
N GLN A 37 -5.05 -6.99 4.92
CA GLN A 37 -6.00 -6.10 4.26
C GLN A 37 -5.80 -4.63 4.59
N ALA A 38 -5.50 -4.31 5.85
CA ALA A 38 -5.23 -2.93 6.29
C ALA A 38 -3.96 -2.37 5.62
N ASN A 39 -2.88 -3.15 5.58
CA ASN A 39 -1.63 -2.76 4.93
C ASN A 39 -1.80 -2.55 3.43
N LEU A 40 -2.59 -3.42 2.77
CA LEU A 40 -2.88 -3.29 1.34
C LEU A 40 -3.74 -2.05 1.04
N GLY A 41 -4.74 -1.76 1.87
CA GLY A 41 -5.54 -0.55 1.75
C GLY A 41 -4.71 0.72 1.98
N ALA A 42 -3.79 0.71 2.95
CA ALA A 42 -2.89 1.85 3.20
C ALA A 42 -1.95 2.12 2.03
N LEU A 43 -1.42 1.07 1.41
CA LEU A 43 -0.59 1.16 0.21
C LEU A 43 -1.36 1.76 -0.97
N GLU A 44 -2.55 1.23 -1.26
CA GLU A 44 -3.42 1.74 -2.33
C GLU A 44 -3.80 3.20 -2.11
N ASN A 45 -4.21 3.56 -0.89
CA ASN A 45 -4.57 4.93 -0.55
C ASN A 45 -3.39 5.89 -0.71
N SER A 46 -2.18 5.45 -0.39
CA SER A 46 -0.98 6.28 -0.55
C SER A 46 -0.65 6.52 -2.02
N GLY A 47 -0.74 5.49 -2.87
CA GLY A 47 -0.56 5.65 -4.32
C GLY A 47 -1.60 6.57 -4.95
N LYS A 48 -2.88 6.43 -4.57
CA LYS A 48 -3.96 7.33 -5.02
C LYS A 48 -3.74 8.76 -4.56
N ALA A 49 -3.39 8.96 -3.28
CA ALA A 49 -3.11 10.28 -2.74
C ALA A 49 -1.96 10.96 -3.49
N PHE A 50 -0.94 10.18 -3.86
CA PHE A 50 0.21 10.69 -4.60
C PHE A 50 -0.18 11.18 -6.00
N LEU A 51 -0.88 10.38 -6.79
CA LEU A 51 -1.33 10.76 -8.14
C LEU A 51 -2.26 11.97 -8.09
N LYS A 52 -3.15 12.02 -7.09
CA LYS A 52 -4.04 13.16 -6.87
C LYS A 52 -3.25 14.44 -6.54
N ALA A 53 -2.25 14.35 -5.65
CA ALA A 53 -1.41 15.49 -5.30
C ALA A 53 -0.59 15.98 -6.51
N LEU A 54 -0.03 15.07 -7.32
CA LEU A 54 0.62 15.44 -8.58
C LEU A 54 -0.33 16.17 -9.54
N GLY A 55 -1.54 15.62 -9.75
CA GLY A 55 -2.56 16.22 -10.61
C GLY A 55 -3.00 17.60 -10.12
N SER A 56 -3.17 17.79 -8.81
CA SER A 56 -3.53 19.11 -8.24
C SER A 56 -2.47 20.20 -8.46
N GLY A 57 -1.22 19.81 -8.77
CA GLY A 57 -0.09 20.74 -8.84
C GLY A 57 0.42 21.20 -7.47
N GLU A 58 -0.11 20.67 -6.37
CA GLU A 58 0.32 20.98 -5.01
C GLU A 58 1.64 20.27 -4.68
N GLY A 59 2.76 20.93 -4.99
CA GLY A 59 4.10 20.37 -4.86
C GLY A 59 4.43 19.88 -3.45
N ASP A 60 3.99 20.59 -2.41
CA ASP A 60 4.24 20.20 -1.01
C ASP A 60 3.53 18.89 -0.64
N GLU A 61 2.27 18.72 -1.04
CA GLU A 61 1.51 17.50 -0.75
C GLU A 61 2.09 16.29 -1.48
N ALA A 62 2.44 16.45 -2.77
CA ALA A 62 3.05 15.38 -3.54
C ALA A 62 4.41 14.97 -2.95
N CYS A 63 5.23 15.95 -2.57
CA CYS A 63 6.51 15.70 -1.91
C CYS A 63 6.34 15.02 -0.55
N ALA A 64 5.33 15.36 0.24
CA ALA A 64 5.08 14.72 1.54
C ALA A 64 4.82 13.21 1.42
N LEU A 65 4.27 12.77 0.28
CA LEU A 65 3.97 11.37 -0.04
C LEU A 65 5.15 10.61 -0.67
N MET A 66 6.30 11.26 -0.85
CA MET A 66 7.53 10.65 -1.34
C MET A 66 8.53 10.36 -0.22
N THR A 67 9.37 9.34 -0.42
CA THR A 67 10.58 9.14 0.39
C THR A 67 11.57 10.28 0.20
N ARG A 68 12.50 10.47 1.15
CA ARG A 68 13.54 11.52 1.04
C ARG A 68 14.41 11.36 -0.22
N THR A 69 14.69 10.12 -0.61
CA THR A 69 15.47 9.79 -1.81
C THR A 69 14.71 10.22 -3.06
N ALA A 70 13.47 9.79 -3.22
CA ALA A 70 12.62 10.16 -4.36
C ALA A 70 12.47 11.68 -4.53
N ARG A 71 12.30 12.42 -3.42
CA ARG A 71 12.26 13.89 -3.44
C ARG A 71 13.54 14.50 -4.01
N SER A 72 14.69 13.96 -3.61
CA SER A 72 16.00 14.46 -4.05
C SER A 72 16.26 14.11 -5.52
N GLU A 73 15.87 12.91 -5.94
CA GLU A 73 16.00 12.44 -7.32
C GLU A 73 15.11 13.23 -8.29
N LEU A 74 13.85 13.50 -7.92
CA LEU A 74 12.99 14.35 -8.73
C LEU A 74 13.55 15.77 -8.85
N ALA A 75 14.01 16.36 -7.74
CA ALA A 75 14.61 17.69 -7.77
C ALA A 75 15.85 17.74 -8.68
N ALA A 76 16.72 16.71 -8.61
CA ALA A 76 17.86 16.57 -9.49
C ALA A 76 17.44 16.40 -10.97
N ALA A 77 16.47 15.54 -11.26
CA ALA A 77 15.97 15.28 -12.62
C ALA A 77 15.39 16.55 -13.26
N GLN A 78 14.63 17.34 -12.50
CA GLN A 78 14.02 18.59 -12.96
C GLN A 78 14.95 19.80 -12.85
N ARG A 79 16.18 19.62 -12.35
CA ARG A 79 17.17 20.67 -12.12
C ARG A 79 16.61 21.80 -11.25
N LYS A 80 15.95 21.44 -10.16
CA LYS A 80 15.39 22.34 -9.16
C LYS A 80 16.09 22.15 -7.81
N ASP A 81 16.05 23.20 -7.00
CA ASP A 81 16.69 23.19 -5.68
C ASP A 81 15.82 22.50 -4.62
N THR A 82 14.51 22.43 -4.86
CA THR A 82 13.54 21.88 -3.91
C THR A 82 12.55 20.95 -4.60
N CYS A 83 12.02 19.99 -3.84
CA CYS A 83 11.04 19.04 -4.35
C CYS A 83 9.74 19.72 -4.84
N PRO A 84 9.14 20.70 -4.13
CA PRO A 84 7.91 21.34 -4.60
C PRO A 84 8.08 22.03 -5.97
N GLN A 85 9.19 22.75 -6.17
CA GLN A 85 9.53 23.34 -7.48
C GLN A 85 9.73 22.28 -8.58
N ALA A 86 10.23 21.11 -8.20
CA ALA A 86 10.43 20.01 -9.11
C ALA A 86 9.09 19.38 -9.53
N VAL A 87 8.15 19.22 -8.59
CA VAL A 87 6.78 18.79 -8.90
C VAL A 87 6.09 19.80 -9.81
N GLU A 88 6.15 21.09 -9.49
CA GLU A 88 5.58 22.16 -10.33
C GLU A 88 6.18 22.17 -11.74
N ALA A 89 7.48 21.93 -11.89
CA ALA A 89 8.11 21.83 -13.21
C ALA A 89 7.70 20.56 -13.95
N PHE A 90 7.54 19.45 -13.23
CA PHE A 90 7.16 18.16 -13.79
C PHE A 90 5.72 18.14 -14.29
N THR A 91 4.78 18.77 -13.57
CA THR A 91 3.35 18.83 -13.93
C THR A 91 2.97 20.15 -14.62
N GLY A 92 3.87 21.13 -14.68
CA GLY A 92 3.59 22.49 -15.16
C GLY A 92 3.21 22.58 -16.64
N ALA A 93 3.60 21.59 -17.45
CA ALA A 93 3.22 21.51 -18.86
C ALA A 93 1.82 20.93 -19.08
N LEU A 94 1.22 20.31 -18.06
CA LEU A 94 -0.10 19.69 -18.16
C LEU A 94 -1.21 20.74 -18.08
N SER A 95 -2.19 20.62 -18.96
CA SER A 95 -3.47 21.30 -18.87
C SER A 95 -4.29 20.82 -17.67
N ASP A 96 -5.32 21.57 -17.30
CA ASP A 96 -6.22 21.18 -16.19
C ASP A 96 -6.89 19.82 -16.46
N ALA A 97 -7.25 19.52 -17.71
CA ALA A 97 -7.83 18.23 -18.09
C ALA A 97 -6.84 17.07 -17.94
N GLU A 98 -5.58 17.28 -18.34
CA GLU A 98 -4.51 16.29 -18.17
C GLU A 98 -4.15 16.08 -16.69
N ARG A 99 -4.25 17.13 -15.87
CA ARG A 99 -4.10 17.06 -14.42
C ARG A 99 -5.20 16.24 -13.75
N ASP A 100 -6.45 16.43 -14.17
CA ASP A 100 -7.58 15.64 -13.71
C ASP A 100 -7.46 14.17 -14.14
N GLU A 101 -7.01 13.92 -15.37
CA GLU A 101 -6.73 12.57 -15.88
C GLU A 101 -5.63 11.89 -15.05
N LEU A 102 -4.53 12.59 -14.79
CA LEU A 102 -3.45 12.09 -13.93
C LEU A 102 -3.96 11.75 -12.52
N ALA A 103 -4.76 12.62 -11.90
CA ALA A 103 -5.33 12.37 -10.59
C ALA A 103 -6.26 11.14 -10.54
N GLY A 104 -6.89 10.80 -11.67
CA GLY A 104 -7.81 9.67 -11.82
C GLY A 104 -7.19 8.36 -12.33
N SER A 105 -5.92 8.36 -12.75
CA SER A 105 -5.24 7.26 -13.45
C SER A 105 -4.90 6.02 -12.61
N TYR A 106 -5.68 5.71 -11.58
CA TYR A 106 -5.40 4.56 -10.71
C TYR A 106 -6.02 3.24 -11.23
N ALA A 107 -5.19 2.22 -11.49
CA ALA A 107 -5.61 0.96 -12.13
C ALA A 107 -5.96 -0.20 -11.19
N SER A 108 -5.52 -0.17 -9.92
CA SER A 108 -5.76 -1.21 -8.91
C SER A 108 -5.15 -2.60 -9.18
N ARG A 109 -3.82 -2.75 -9.04
CA ARG A 109 -3.20 -4.06 -8.76
C ARG A 109 -1.97 -3.86 -7.89
N PHE A 110 -2.01 -4.39 -6.67
CA PHE A 110 -0.88 -4.36 -5.75
C PHE A 110 -0.15 -5.69 -5.75
N PHE A 111 1.18 -5.63 -5.62
CA PHE A 111 2.01 -6.81 -5.41
C PHE A 111 2.98 -6.52 -4.27
N PRO A 112 2.85 -7.19 -3.11
CA PRO A 112 3.89 -7.12 -2.08
C PRO A 112 5.13 -7.83 -2.63
N ARG A 113 6.23 -7.11 -2.81
CA ARG A 113 7.50 -7.69 -3.29
C ARG A 113 8.29 -8.31 -2.14
N ASN A 114 8.17 -7.70 -0.95
CA ASN A 114 8.65 -8.12 0.36
C ASN A 114 8.02 -7.18 1.40
N GLY A 115 8.07 -7.50 2.69
CA GLY A 115 7.28 -6.82 3.74
C GLY A 115 7.49 -5.29 3.90
N SER A 116 8.37 -4.65 3.13
CA SER A 116 8.63 -3.22 3.15
C SER A 116 8.51 -2.53 1.78
N LEU A 117 8.16 -3.26 0.71
CA LEU A 117 7.99 -2.74 -0.65
C LEU A 117 6.71 -3.27 -1.27
N GLY A 118 5.96 -2.38 -1.92
CA GLY A 118 4.84 -2.78 -2.75
C GLY A 118 4.65 -1.86 -3.95
N HIS A 119 3.86 -2.35 -4.89
CA HIS A 119 3.68 -1.74 -6.19
C HIS A 119 2.23 -1.31 -6.38
N VAL A 120 2.01 -0.22 -7.09
CA VAL A 120 0.70 0.24 -7.55
C VAL A 120 0.76 0.47 -9.05
N ASN A 121 -0.04 -0.27 -9.81
CA ASN A 121 -0.21 0.01 -11.23
C ASN A 121 -1.01 1.29 -11.43
N VAL A 122 -0.60 2.04 -12.45
CA VAL A 122 -1.22 3.28 -12.90
C VAL A 122 -1.70 3.05 -14.34
N ASP A 123 -2.93 3.48 -14.62
CA ASP A 123 -3.51 3.48 -15.95
C ASP A 123 -2.81 4.53 -16.82
N ASP A 124 -3.09 4.50 -18.12
CA ASP A 124 -2.59 5.50 -19.07
C ASP A 124 -2.86 6.92 -18.55
N ASN A 125 -1.83 7.76 -18.56
CA ASN A 125 -1.87 9.13 -18.08
C ASN A 125 -0.85 10.00 -18.81
N PRO A 126 -1.00 11.33 -18.77
CA PRO A 126 -0.18 12.25 -19.54
C PRO A 126 1.29 12.31 -19.11
N LEU A 127 1.64 11.83 -17.91
CA LEU A 127 3.04 11.70 -17.46
C LEU A 127 3.66 10.34 -17.80
N GLN A 128 2.91 9.45 -18.47
CA GLN A 128 3.34 8.11 -18.86
C GLN A 128 3.80 7.25 -17.68
N ILE A 129 3.30 7.54 -16.47
CA ILE A 129 3.59 6.73 -15.28
C ILE A 129 2.79 5.44 -15.37
N SER A 130 3.44 4.30 -15.47
CA SER A 130 2.83 2.97 -15.50
C SER A 130 2.77 2.31 -14.13
N GLU A 131 3.71 2.66 -13.24
CA GLU A 131 3.87 2.01 -11.95
C GLU A 131 4.43 2.95 -10.88
N LEU A 132 3.90 2.86 -9.67
CA LEU A 132 4.49 3.44 -8.46
C LEU A 132 5.07 2.33 -7.60
N MET A 133 6.33 2.47 -7.20
CA MET A 133 6.94 1.65 -6.17
C MET A 133 6.89 2.39 -4.84
N LEU A 134 6.22 1.82 -3.85
CA LEU A 134 6.07 2.36 -2.51
C LEU A 134 6.91 1.57 -1.52
N SER A 135 7.49 2.28 -0.57
CA SER A 135 8.21 1.70 0.57
C SER A 135 7.57 2.12 1.88
N GLU A 136 7.53 1.20 2.84
CA GLU A 136 7.06 1.50 4.19
C GLU A 136 8.18 2.18 5.00
N VAL A 137 7.90 3.40 5.48
CA VAL A 137 8.78 4.21 6.34
C VAL A 137 7.96 4.68 7.54
N ASP A 138 8.39 4.31 8.74
CA ASP A 138 7.72 4.67 10.00
C ASP A 138 6.20 4.37 10.01
N GLY A 139 5.80 3.22 9.43
CA GLY A 139 4.39 2.79 9.36
C GLY A 139 3.56 3.50 8.28
N LYS A 140 4.22 4.21 7.34
CA LYS A 140 3.57 4.90 6.22
C LYS A 140 4.13 4.42 4.89
N TRP A 141 3.26 4.17 3.93
CA TRP A 141 3.66 3.90 2.55
C TRP A 141 3.98 5.21 1.83
N LEU A 142 5.21 5.34 1.36
CA LEU A 142 5.68 6.51 0.61
C LEU A 142 6.20 6.07 -0.75
N VAL A 143 5.98 6.90 -1.76
CA VAL A 143 6.52 6.66 -3.11
C VAL A 143 8.04 6.76 -3.08
N ALA A 144 8.69 5.67 -3.44
CA ALA A 144 10.14 5.53 -3.51
C ALA A 144 10.65 5.71 -4.94
N GLU A 145 9.88 5.28 -5.93
CA GLU A 145 10.23 5.35 -7.36
C GLU A 145 8.94 5.28 -8.19
N TRP A 146 9.00 5.76 -9.44
CA TRP A 146 7.94 5.58 -10.42
C TRP A 146 8.53 5.39 -11.82
N HIS A 147 7.83 4.64 -12.65
CA HIS A 147 8.23 4.27 -14.01
C HIS A 147 7.13 4.58 -15.01
#